data_AF-A0A0F5FLZ8-F1
#
_entry.id   AF-A0A0F5FLZ8-F1
#
_cell.length_a   1.000
_cell.length_b   1.000
_cell.length_c   1.000
_cell.angle_alpha   90.00
_cell.angle_beta   90.00
_cell.angle_gamma   90.00
#
_symmetry.space_group_name_H-M   'P 1'
#
loop_
_entity.id
_entity.type
_entity.pdbx_description
1 polymer ?
#
loop_
_entity_poly.entity_id
_entity_poly.type
_entity_poly.pdbx_seq_one_letter_code
_entity_poly.pdbx_strand_id
1 'polypeptide(L)'
;MVNLQQESLTAEQVAQACRALPNVQTWTTEAATVNLPQRSSMSAREWGNNVHWAIHKRVEELKRAFPSTFANIFSELSVDGQRLDSTAAGGPRYGQRGTTRLDIVEKVNATMYCVYDVKTGTSGLSESRILEILSKLPKDILVYIVEVRPFE
;
A
#
# COMPACT_ATOMS: atom_id res chain seq x y z
N MET A 1 -11.85 -17.50 -12.86
CA MET A 1 -10.39 -17.44 -13.03
C MET A 1 -9.98 -15.98 -13.02
N VAL A 2 -8.99 -15.61 -12.20
CA VAL A 2 -8.33 -14.30 -12.32
C VAL A 2 -7.30 -14.48 -13.43
N ASN A 3 -7.43 -13.74 -14.53
CA ASN A 3 -6.43 -13.76 -15.59
C ASN A 3 -5.28 -12.85 -15.14
N LEU A 4 -4.23 -13.44 -14.57
CA LEU A 4 -3.02 -12.73 -14.17
C LEU A 4 -2.15 -12.50 -15.41
N GLN A 5 -2.17 -11.28 -15.93
CA GLN A 5 -1.25 -10.86 -16.98
C GLN A 5 -0.10 -10.11 -16.30
N GLN A 6 1.03 -10.79 -16.10
CA GLN A 6 2.24 -10.17 -15.58
C GLN A 6 2.95 -9.49 -16.74
N GLU A 7 2.68 -8.20 -16.92
CA GLU A 7 3.39 -7.36 -17.89
C GLU A 7 4.60 -6.72 -17.22
N SER A 8 5.78 -6.82 -17.85
CA SER A 8 6.94 -6.03 -17.43
C SER A 8 6.77 -4.60 -17.94
N LEU A 9 6.24 -3.73 -17.09
CA LEU A 9 6.16 -2.29 -17.37
C LEU A 9 7.46 -1.60 -16.93
N THR A 10 7.84 -0.54 -17.64
CA THR A 10 8.94 0.32 -17.18
C THR A 10 8.50 1.13 -15.96
N ALA A 11 9.47 1.58 -15.16
CA ALA A 11 9.20 2.45 -14.01
C ALA A 11 8.43 3.72 -14.43
N GLU A 12 8.72 4.27 -15.62
CA GLU A 12 7.99 5.42 -16.17
C GLU A 12 6.55 5.09 -16.51
N GLN A 13 6.27 3.92 -17.08
CA GLN A 13 4.90 3.50 -17.41
C GLN A 13 4.06 3.29 -16.14
N VAL A 14 4.66 2.69 -15.11
CA VAL A 14 3.99 2.55 -13.80
C VAL A 14 3.80 3.92 -13.16
N ALA A 15 4.79 4.82 -13.19
CA ALA A 15 4.66 6.16 -12.59
C ALA A 15 3.61 7.04 -13.31
N GLN A 16 3.40 6.85 -14.61
CA GLN A 16 2.33 7.52 -15.36
C GLN A 16 0.94 7.05 -14.92
N ALA A 17 0.77 5.74 -14.65
CA ALA A 17 -0.50 5.18 -14.18
C ALA A 17 -0.71 5.42 -12.67
N CYS A 18 0.33 5.24 -11.87
CA CYS A 18 0.38 5.28 -10.43
C CYS A 18 1.08 6.57 -9.96
N ARG A 19 0.36 7.68 -10.03
CA ARG A 19 0.90 9.03 -9.82
C ARG A 19 1.42 9.24 -8.40
N ALA A 20 0.93 8.48 -7.42
CA ALA A 20 1.44 8.56 -6.06
C ALA A 20 2.78 7.83 -5.88
N LEU A 21 3.26 7.02 -6.83
CA LEU A 21 4.48 6.22 -6.69
C LEU A 21 5.71 7.03 -6.20
N PRO A 22 6.05 8.21 -6.77
CA PRO A 22 7.20 8.99 -6.29
C PRO A 22 7.03 9.47 -4.85
N ASN A 23 5.81 9.84 -4.47
CA ASN A 23 5.49 10.26 -3.11
C ASN A 23 5.58 9.07 -2.15
N VAL A 24 5.06 7.91 -2.54
CA VAL A 24 5.12 6.68 -1.74
C VAL A 24 6.56 6.23 -1.53
N GLN A 25 7.39 6.29 -2.57
CA GLN A 25 8.84 6.04 -2.46
C GLN A 25 9.49 7.01 -1.47
N THR A 26 9.17 8.30 -1.58
CA THR A 26 9.69 9.35 -0.68
C THR A 26 9.29 9.06 0.77
N TRP A 27 8.00 8.82 1.04
CA TRP A 27 7.52 8.54 2.40
C TRP A 27 8.12 7.26 2.97
N THR A 28 8.31 6.24 2.14
CA THR A 28 8.93 4.97 2.53
C THR A 28 10.40 5.17 2.93
N THR A 29 11.13 5.94 2.11
CA THR A 29 12.54 6.29 2.36
C THR A 29 12.69 7.14 3.62
N GLU A 30 11.87 8.17 3.78
CA GLU A 30 11.84 9.04 4.97
C GLU A 30 11.53 8.24 6.24
N ALA A 31 10.49 7.41 6.19
CA ALA A 31 10.08 6.57 7.32
C ALA A 31 11.19 5.62 7.76
N ALA A 32 11.87 4.95 6.81
CA ALA A 32 13.01 4.10 7.14
C ALA A 32 14.19 4.90 7.69
N THR A 33 14.50 6.06 7.09
CA THR A 33 15.60 6.93 7.52
C THR A 33 15.39 7.41 8.96
N VAL A 34 14.18 7.85 9.31
CA VAL A 34 13.84 8.31 10.66
C VAL A 34 13.98 7.17 11.69
N ASN A 35 13.63 5.94 11.32
CA ASN A 35 13.74 4.81 12.23
C ASN A 35 15.17 4.25 12.31
N LEU A 36 16.02 4.49 11.30
CA LEU A 36 17.33 3.86 11.13
C LEU A 36 18.23 3.85 12.38
N PRO A 37 18.29 4.93 13.19
CA PRO A 37 19.10 4.93 14.41
C PRO A 37 18.73 3.82 15.41
N GLN A 38 17.49 3.33 15.40
CA GLN A 38 16.99 2.29 16.31
C GLN A 38 16.96 0.88 15.68
N ARG A 39 17.41 0.75 14.42
CA ARG A 39 17.33 -0.50 13.65
C ARG A 39 18.01 -1.68 14.35
N SER A 40 19.17 -1.44 14.94
CA SER A 40 20.00 -2.46 15.59
C SER A 40 19.39 -3.01 16.89
N SER A 41 18.52 -2.23 17.54
CA SER A 41 17.78 -2.63 18.74
C SER A 41 16.42 -3.28 18.46
N MET A 42 15.99 -3.37 17.20
CA MET A 42 14.67 -3.88 16.81
C MET A 42 14.78 -5.23 16.09
N SER A 43 13.83 -6.12 16.36
CA SER A 43 13.57 -7.25 15.47
C SER A 43 13.13 -6.75 14.08
N ALA A 44 13.28 -7.58 13.05
CA ALA A 44 12.83 -7.24 11.70
C ALA A 44 11.32 -6.90 11.64
N ARG A 45 10.52 -7.55 12.50
CA ARG A 45 9.08 -7.31 12.60
C ARG A 45 8.77 -5.95 13.23
N GLU A 46 9.42 -5.61 14.34
CA GLU A 46 9.25 -4.31 15.00
C GLU A 46 9.68 -3.17 14.08
N TRP A 47 10.83 -3.35 13.41
CA TRP A 47 11.31 -2.44 12.40
C TRP A 47 10.26 -2.19 11.31
N GLY A 48 9.74 -3.27 10.69
CA GLY A 48 8.72 -3.18 9.67
C GLY A 48 7.48 -2.45 10.18
N ASN A 49 6.94 -2.85 11.32
CA ASN A 49 5.77 -2.21 11.91
C ASN A 49 5.97 -0.70 12.12
N ASN A 50 7.15 -0.28 12.60
CA ASN A 50 7.45 1.13 12.83
C ASN A 50 7.55 1.94 11.53
N VAL A 51 8.13 1.37 10.48
CA VAL A 51 8.18 2.00 9.15
C VAL A 51 6.76 2.16 8.58
N HIS A 52 5.96 1.09 8.56
CA HIS A 52 4.56 1.16 8.09
C HIS A 52 3.74 2.17 8.89
N TRP A 53 3.90 2.21 10.21
CA TRP A 53 3.22 3.18 11.07
C TRP A 53 3.66 4.62 10.80
N ALA A 54 4.95 4.86 10.55
CA ALA A 54 5.44 6.19 10.20
C ALA A 54 4.87 6.67 8.85
N ILE A 55 4.81 5.78 7.85
CA ILE A 55 4.17 6.03 6.56
C ILE A 55 2.69 6.37 6.73
N HIS A 56 1.94 5.56 7.50
CA HIS A 56 0.53 5.80 7.78
C HIS A 56 0.30 7.18 8.39
N LYS A 57 1.05 7.54 9.45
CA LYS A 57 0.97 8.87 10.06
C LYS A 57 1.23 9.99 9.06
N ARG A 58 2.24 9.83 8.20
CA ARG A 58 2.58 10.81 7.16
C ARG A 58 1.42 11.00 6.17
N VAL A 59 0.82 9.92 5.69
CA VAL A 59 -0.35 9.97 4.80
C VAL A 59 -1.52 10.68 5.48
N GLU A 60 -1.83 10.34 6.74
CA GLU A 60 -2.93 10.97 7.47
C GLU A 60 -2.69 12.46 7.76
N GLU A 61 -1.44 12.86 8.04
CA GLU A 61 -1.05 14.28 8.15
C GLU A 61 -1.27 15.04 6.84
N LEU A 62 -0.83 14.46 5.71
CA LEU A 62 -1.01 15.05 4.38
C LEU A 62 -2.48 15.16 4.01
N LYS A 63 -3.31 14.16 4.34
CA LYS A 63 -4.76 14.22 4.14
C LYS A 63 -5.41 15.32 4.98
N ARG A 64 -4.96 15.56 6.21
CA ARG A 64 -5.45 16.68 7.03
C ARG A 64 -5.03 18.03 6.47
N ALA A 65 -3.79 18.16 5.99
CA ALA A 65 -3.25 19.41 5.48
C ALA A 65 -3.78 19.76 4.07
N PHE A 66 -3.94 18.75 3.21
CA PHE A 66 -4.32 18.91 1.80
C PHE A 66 -5.39 17.88 1.40
N PRO A 67 -6.61 17.95 1.97
CA PRO A 67 -7.63 16.91 1.85
C PRO A 67 -7.99 16.59 0.41
N SER A 68 -8.11 17.59 -0.47
CA SER A 68 -8.43 17.36 -1.88
C SER A 68 -7.30 16.70 -2.66
N THR A 69 -6.03 16.97 -2.29
CA THR A 69 -4.86 16.42 -3.00
C THR A 69 -4.65 14.94 -2.68
N PHE A 70 -4.92 14.53 -1.44
CA PHE A 70 -4.70 13.16 -0.96
C PHE A 70 -6.01 12.40 -0.71
N ALA A 71 -7.14 12.90 -1.21
CA ALA A 71 -8.48 12.30 -0.99
C ALA A 71 -8.56 10.84 -1.43
N ASN A 72 -7.83 10.48 -2.50
CA ASN A 72 -7.85 9.17 -3.12
C ASN A 72 -6.72 8.24 -2.64
N ILE A 73 -5.91 8.66 -1.66
CA ILE A 73 -4.81 7.87 -1.10
C ILE A 73 -5.23 7.37 0.29
N PHE A 74 -5.06 6.08 0.52
CA PHE A 74 -5.43 5.39 1.74
C PHE A 74 -4.25 4.57 2.22
N SER A 75 -3.92 4.66 3.51
CA SER A 75 -2.88 3.82 4.10
C SER A 75 -3.48 2.86 5.12
N GLU A 76 -2.86 1.70 5.30
CA GLU A 76 -3.29 0.66 6.25
C GLU A 76 -4.77 0.24 6.04
N LEU A 77 -5.22 0.22 4.78
CA LEU A 77 -6.61 -0.03 4.40
C LEU A 77 -6.97 -1.50 4.68
N SER A 78 -7.91 -1.73 5.59
CA SER A 78 -8.39 -3.08 5.92
C SER A 78 -9.54 -3.46 5.00
N VAL A 79 -9.46 -4.64 4.37
CA VAL A 79 -10.46 -5.11 3.41
C VAL A 79 -10.91 -6.53 3.76
N ASP A 80 -12.22 -6.75 3.84
CA ASP A 80 -12.79 -8.03 4.25
C ASP A 80 -12.98 -9.03 3.09
N GLY A 81 -13.60 -10.19 3.37
CA GLY A 81 -13.90 -11.21 2.36
C GLY A 81 -14.98 -10.80 1.35
N GLN A 82 -15.77 -9.78 1.67
CA GLN A 82 -16.80 -9.21 0.80
C GLN A 82 -16.26 -8.04 -0.04
N ARG A 83 -14.96 -7.73 0.09
CA ARG A 83 -14.26 -6.64 -0.59
C ARG A 83 -14.74 -5.26 -0.15
N LEU A 84 -15.28 -5.20 1.07
CA LEU A 84 -15.61 -3.95 1.72
C LEU A 84 -14.38 -3.45 2.46
N ASP A 85 -14.01 -2.20 2.21
CA ASP A 85 -12.86 -1.56 2.84
C ASP A 85 -13.28 -0.74 4.06
N SER A 86 -12.33 -0.45 4.95
CA SER A 86 -12.57 0.26 6.23
C SER A 86 -13.04 1.70 6.09
N THR A 87 -13.10 2.26 4.88
CA THR A 87 -13.65 3.61 4.61
C THR A 87 -15.13 3.57 4.26
N ALA A 88 -15.67 2.40 3.91
CA ALA A 88 -17.06 2.24 3.55
C ALA A 88 -17.97 2.18 4.79
N ALA A 89 -19.22 2.63 4.64
CA ALA A 89 -20.25 2.44 5.66
C ALA A 89 -20.50 0.93 5.86
N GLY A 90 -20.38 0.46 7.11
CA GLY A 90 -20.45 -0.96 7.42
C GLY A 90 -19.17 -1.75 7.10
N GLY A 91 -18.09 -1.07 6.70
CA GLY A 91 -16.79 -1.67 6.45
C GLY A 91 -16.13 -2.27 7.69
N PRO A 92 -15.10 -3.12 7.49
CA PRO A 92 -14.38 -3.72 8.60
C PRO A 92 -13.63 -2.68 9.43
N ARG A 93 -13.42 -2.99 10.71
CA ARG A 93 -12.53 -2.21 11.58
C ARG A 93 -11.07 -2.56 11.29
N TYR A 94 -10.18 -1.60 11.57
CA TYR A 94 -8.73 -1.85 11.54
C TYR A 94 -8.37 -3.03 12.47
N GLY A 95 -7.61 -3.99 11.94
CA GLY A 95 -7.20 -5.19 12.67
C GLY A 95 -8.31 -6.24 12.89
N GLN A 96 -9.48 -6.08 12.27
CA GLN A 96 -10.56 -7.06 12.36
C GLN A 96 -10.12 -8.40 11.75
N ARG A 97 -10.39 -9.50 12.47
CA ARG A 97 -10.08 -10.86 11.98
C ARG A 97 -10.78 -11.13 10.63
N GLY A 98 -10.06 -11.79 9.71
CA GLY A 98 -10.57 -12.13 8.38
C GLY A 98 -10.42 -11.01 7.34
N THR A 99 -9.77 -9.91 7.72
CA THR A 99 -9.38 -8.85 6.79
C THR A 99 -7.95 -9.03 6.31
N THR A 100 -7.68 -8.48 5.13
CA THR A 100 -6.32 -8.26 4.64
C THR A 100 -6.04 -6.77 4.70
N ARG A 101 -4.85 -6.42 5.19
CA ARG A 101 -4.36 -5.05 5.18
C ARG A 101 -3.57 -4.76 3.91
N LEU A 102 -3.94 -3.67 3.24
CA LEU A 102 -3.21 -3.09 2.12
C LEU A 102 -2.43 -1.89 2.63
N ASP A 103 -1.13 -1.83 2.34
CA ASP A 103 -0.25 -0.84 2.96
C ASP A 103 -0.56 0.57 2.49
N ILE A 104 -0.56 0.81 1.18
CA ILE A 104 -1.09 2.03 0.56
C ILE A 104 -1.90 1.68 -0.68
N VAL A 105 -3.05 2.33 -0.82
CA VAL A 105 -3.93 2.23 -1.99
C VAL A 105 -4.19 3.64 -2.55
N GLU A 106 -3.88 3.84 -3.81
CA GLU A 106 -4.33 4.98 -4.61
C GLU A 106 -5.50 4.54 -5.48
N LYS A 107 -6.69 5.11 -5.24
CA LYS A 107 -7.86 4.96 -6.11
C LYS A 107 -7.71 5.96 -7.27
N VAL A 108 -6.99 5.60 -8.34
CA VAL A 108 -6.66 6.53 -9.44
C VAL A 108 -7.93 7.06 -10.12
N ASN A 109 -8.87 6.15 -10.40
CA ASN A 109 -10.22 6.44 -10.87
C ASN A 109 -11.15 5.24 -10.56
N ALA A 110 -12.38 5.26 -11.09
CA ALA A 110 -13.38 4.21 -10.83
C ALA A 110 -13.00 2.82 -11.37
N THR A 111 -12.08 2.74 -12.33
CA THR A 111 -11.70 1.50 -13.02
C THR A 111 -10.22 1.14 -12.88
N MET A 112 -9.44 1.90 -12.11
CA MET A 112 -8.00 1.66 -11.94
C MET A 112 -7.53 2.02 -10.53
N TYR A 113 -6.93 1.06 -9.83
CA TYR A 113 -6.28 1.25 -8.53
C TYR A 113 -4.79 0.92 -8.61
N CYS A 114 -3.98 1.61 -7.81
CA CYS A 114 -2.59 1.24 -7.54
C CYS A 114 -2.45 0.84 -6.07
N VAL A 115 -1.89 -0.34 -5.83
CA VAL A 115 -1.54 -0.85 -4.50
C VAL A 115 -0.03 -0.83 -4.38
N TYR A 116 0.46 -0.15 -3.35
CA TYR A 116 1.88 -0.12 -3.03
C TYR A 116 2.09 -1.01 -1.81
N ASP A 117 2.72 -2.17 -2.00
CA ASP A 117 3.02 -3.14 -0.94
C ASP A 117 4.45 -2.84 -0.44
N VAL A 118 4.54 -2.27 0.75
CA VAL A 118 5.80 -1.72 1.28
C VAL A 118 6.60 -2.86 1.91
N LYS A 119 7.88 -2.98 1.54
CA LYS A 119 8.78 -4.02 2.04
C LYS A 119 10.00 -3.42 2.74
N THR A 120 10.24 -3.90 3.96
CA THR A 120 11.41 -3.52 4.78
C THR A 120 12.41 -4.65 5.02
N GLY A 121 12.04 -5.89 4.69
CA GLY A 121 12.90 -7.08 4.72
C GLY A 121 13.36 -7.49 3.33
N THR A 122 14.05 -8.62 3.16
CA THR A 122 14.59 -9.06 1.87
C THR A 122 13.60 -9.80 0.98
N SER A 123 12.49 -10.29 1.54
CA SER A 123 11.48 -11.01 0.77
C SER A 123 10.75 -10.08 -0.19
N GLY A 124 10.63 -10.52 -1.44
CA GLY A 124 9.82 -9.85 -2.46
C GLY A 124 8.32 -10.15 -2.37
N LEU A 125 7.56 -9.57 -3.28
CA LEU A 125 6.15 -9.78 -3.48
C LEU A 125 5.92 -11.19 -4.03
N SER A 126 5.33 -12.07 -3.22
CA SER A 126 5.01 -13.43 -3.65
C SER A 126 3.71 -13.48 -4.47
N GLU A 127 3.59 -14.50 -5.33
CA GLU A 127 2.34 -14.77 -6.06
C GLU A 127 1.14 -14.93 -5.12
N SER A 128 1.34 -15.61 -3.99
CA SER A 128 0.30 -15.75 -2.96
C SER A 128 -0.19 -14.41 -2.40
N ARG A 129 0.73 -13.44 -2.21
CA ARG A 129 0.39 -12.10 -1.75
C ARG A 129 -0.33 -11.30 -2.85
N ILE A 130 0.10 -11.42 -4.10
CA ILE A 130 -0.59 -10.82 -5.26
C ILE A 130 -2.03 -11.31 -5.35
N LEU A 131 -2.23 -12.63 -5.29
CA LEU A 131 -3.56 -13.25 -5.34
C LEU A 131 -4.42 -12.84 -4.14
N GLU A 132 -3.83 -12.75 -2.94
CA GLU A 132 -4.52 -12.25 -1.75
C GLU A 132 -5.02 -10.81 -1.99
N ILE A 133 -4.15 -9.90 -2.42
CA ILE A 133 -4.52 -8.50 -2.70
C ILE A 133 -5.63 -8.43 -3.74
N LEU A 134 -5.49 -9.12 -4.88
CA LEU A 134 -6.50 -9.12 -5.95
C LEU A 134 -7.83 -9.71 -5.50
N SER A 135 -7.83 -10.68 -4.58
CA SER A 135 -9.07 -11.25 -4.04
C SER A 135 -9.91 -10.22 -3.28
N LYS A 136 -9.26 -9.18 -2.74
CA LYS A 136 -9.83 -8.14 -1.88
C LYS A 136 -10.28 -6.89 -2.64
N LEU A 137 -9.80 -6.69 -3.86
CA LEU A 137 -10.17 -5.52 -4.65
C LEU A 137 -11.44 -5.75 -5.47
N PRO A 138 -12.11 -4.68 -5.93
CA PRO A 138 -13.25 -4.79 -6.83
C PRO A 138 -12.98 -5.72 -8.02
N LYS A 139 -14.02 -6.42 -8.47
CA LYS A 139 -13.98 -7.10 -9.77
C LYS A 139 -14.02 -6.02 -10.86
N ASP A 140 -13.42 -6.30 -12.00
CA ASP A 140 -13.53 -5.47 -13.21
C ASP A 140 -12.85 -4.10 -13.14
N ILE A 141 -11.80 -3.99 -12.31
CA ILE A 141 -10.87 -2.86 -12.32
C ILE A 141 -9.47 -3.32 -12.71
N LEU A 142 -8.70 -2.43 -13.32
CA LEU A 142 -7.27 -2.59 -13.51
C LEU A 142 -6.55 -2.34 -12.18
N VAL A 143 -5.64 -3.23 -11.81
CA VAL A 143 -4.87 -3.12 -10.57
C VAL A 143 -3.39 -3.20 -10.89
N TYR A 144 -2.64 -2.17 -10.51
CA TYR A 144 -1.19 -2.24 -10.41
C TYR A 144 -0.81 -2.58 -8.98
N ILE A 145 0.00 -3.61 -8.79
CA ILE A 145 0.58 -3.94 -7.49
C ILE A 145 2.08 -3.70 -7.60
N VAL A 146 2.57 -2.73 -6.83
CA VAL A 146 3.95 -2.26 -6.88
C VAL A 146 4.59 -2.57 -5.53
N GLU A 147 5.68 -3.33 -5.57
CA GLU A 147 6.56 -3.44 -4.41
C GLU A 147 7.33 -2.14 -4.25
N VAL A 148 7.41 -1.61 -3.03
CA VAL A 148 8.18 -0.39 -2.72
C VAL A 148 9.10 -0.65 -1.55
N ARG A 149 10.41 -0.37 -1.71
CA ARG A 149 11.39 -0.48 -0.62
C ARG A 149 12.09 0.86 -0.34
N PRO A 150 12.59 1.09 0.88
CA PRO A 150 13.15 2.39 1.26
C PRO A 150 14.45 2.80 0.57
N PHE A 151 15.26 1.86 0.08
CA PHE A 151 16.63 2.13 -0.39
C PHE A 151 16.95 1.37 -1.69
N GLU A 152 15.98 1.25 -2.59
CA GLU A 152 16.20 0.66 -3.93
C GLU A 152 17.21 1.43 -4.76
#